data_AF-A0A7G2D6L2-F1
#
_entry.id   AF-A0A7G2D6L2-F1
#
_cell.length_a   1.000
_cell.length_b   1.000
_cell.length_c   1.000
_cell.angle_alpha   90.00
_cell.angle_beta   90.00
_cell.angle_gamma   90.00
#
_symmetry.space_group_name_H-M   'P 1'
#
loop_
_entity.id
_entity.type
_entity.pdbx_description
1 polymer ?
#
loop_
_entity_poly.entity_id
_entity_poly.type
_entity_poly.pdbx_seq_one_letter_code
_entity_poly.pdbx_strand_id
1 'polypeptide(L)'
;MRTSTAWGLIAAMTAVSLVALGVVMTYRFTTPLVDPAPPTPDYGVQALVAGVTMAAVVVGGLGAGVYATKREVARGRVVGWTAAAMLAGTVLGAVLAFVLSAR
;
A
#
# COMPACT_ATOMS: atom_id res chain seq x y z
N MET A 1 -5.27 20.62 -13.26
CA MET A 1 -5.56 19.16 -13.32
C MET A 1 -7.06 18.97 -13.17
N ARG A 2 -7.74 18.32 -14.13
CA ARG A 2 -9.21 18.10 -14.06
C ARG A 2 -9.54 17.10 -12.93
N THR A 3 -10.75 17.18 -12.40
CA THR A 3 -11.27 16.31 -11.32
C THR A 3 -11.15 14.83 -11.63
N SER A 4 -11.50 14.47 -12.85
CA SER A 4 -11.37 13.11 -13.39
C SER A 4 -9.93 12.61 -13.40
N THR A 5 -8.96 13.48 -13.71
CA THR A 5 -7.53 13.13 -13.72
C THR A 5 -6.99 12.88 -12.30
N ALA A 6 -7.48 13.62 -11.30
CA ALA A 6 -7.10 13.44 -9.89
C ALA A 6 -7.58 12.09 -9.33
N TRP A 7 -8.85 11.75 -9.58
CA TRP A 7 -9.40 10.45 -9.21
C TRP A 7 -8.70 9.30 -9.94
N GLY A 8 -8.39 9.47 -11.23
CA GLY A 8 -7.63 8.48 -12.00
C GLY A 8 -6.24 8.20 -11.41
N LEU A 9 -5.50 9.24 -11.02
CA LEU A 9 -4.18 9.09 -10.39
C LEU A 9 -4.24 8.43 -9.01
N ILE A 10 -5.19 8.82 -8.16
CA ILE A 10 -5.38 8.20 -6.84
C ILE A 10 -5.76 6.73 -7.01
N ALA A 11 -6.69 6.42 -7.91
CA ALA A 11 -7.11 5.05 -8.18
C ALA A 11 -5.94 4.20 -8.71
N ALA A 12 -5.15 4.73 -9.66
CA ALA A 12 -3.99 4.03 -10.20
C ALA A 12 -2.93 3.74 -9.11
N MET A 13 -2.61 4.71 -8.26
CA MET A 13 -1.62 4.52 -7.19
C MET A 13 -2.12 3.57 -6.08
N THR A 14 -3.41 3.63 -5.76
CA THR A 14 -4.07 2.67 -4.87
C THR A 14 -3.97 1.27 -5.43
N ALA A 15 -4.30 1.08 -6.71
CA ALA A 15 -4.22 -0.22 -7.38
C ALA A 15 -2.80 -0.78 -7.38
N VAL A 16 -1.79 0.04 -7.75
CA VAL A 16 -0.38 -0.35 -7.72
C VAL A 16 0.05 -0.78 -6.30
N SER A 17 -0.36 -0.03 -5.28
CA SER A 17 -0.04 -0.34 -3.88
C SER A 17 -0.65 -1.66 -3.43
N LEU A 18 -1.92 -1.90 -3.75
CA LEU A 18 -2.61 -3.15 -3.43
C LEU A 18 -2.00 -4.35 -4.17
N VAL A 19 -1.66 -4.19 -5.46
CA VAL A 19 -0.99 -5.23 -6.25
C VAL A 19 0.37 -5.55 -5.66
N ALA A 20 1.19 -4.55 -5.32
CA ALA A 20 2.50 -4.76 -4.71
C ALA A 20 2.39 -5.54 -3.39
N LEU A 21 1.44 -5.17 -2.53
CA LEU A 21 1.17 -5.91 -1.28
C LEU A 21 0.71 -7.35 -1.54
N GLY A 22 -0.17 -7.55 -2.54
CA GLY A 22 -0.63 -8.88 -2.94
C GLY A 22 0.49 -9.76 -3.49
N VAL A 23 1.40 -9.19 -4.29
CA VAL A 23 2.58 -9.88 -4.81
C VAL A 23 3.54 -10.26 -3.68
N VAL A 24 3.81 -9.34 -2.73
CA VAL A 24 4.66 -9.63 -1.57
C VAL A 24 4.07 -10.76 -0.72
N MET A 25 2.76 -10.74 -0.45
CA MET A 25 2.09 -11.86 0.21
C MET A 25 2.29 -13.16 -0.56
N THR A 26 1.95 -13.18 -1.85
CA THR A 26 1.99 -14.38 -2.69
C THR A 26 3.40 -14.97 -2.78
N TYR A 27 4.41 -14.14 -3.07
CA TYR A 27 5.81 -14.58 -3.18
C TYR A 27 6.30 -15.23 -1.88
N ARG A 28 5.87 -14.70 -0.73
CA ARG A 28 6.26 -15.23 0.59
C ARG A 28 5.54 -16.53 0.98
N PHE A 29 4.29 -16.71 0.57
CA PHE A 29 3.62 -18.02 0.72
C PHE A 29 4.23 -19.09 -0.19
N THR A 30 4.87 -18.69 -1.31
CA THR A 30 5.55 -19.59 -2.25
C THR A 30 7.04 -19.83 -1.96
N THR A 31 7.63 -19.21 -0.92
CA THR A 31 9.06 -19.39 -0.61
C THR A 31 9.49 -20.68 0.12
N PRO A 32 8.65 -21.67 0.52
CA PRO A 32 9.17 -22.88 1.18
C PRO A 32 9.92 -23.85 0.24
N LEU A 33 10.50 -23.37 -0.87
CA LEU A 33 11.24 -24.15 -1.87
C LEU A 33 12.77 -23.93 -1.83
N VAL A 34 13.28 -23.15 -0.88
CA VAL A 34 14.72 -22.85 -0.74
C VAL A 34 15.32 -23.67 0.39
N ASP A 35 16.49 -24.28 0.18
CA ASP A 35 17.19 -25.11 1.17
C ASP A 35 18.48 -24.41 1.63
N PRO A 36 18.69 -24.14 2.94
CA PRO A 36 17.79 -24.42 4.06
C PRO A 36 16.54 -23.55 4.05
N ALA A 37 15.42 -24.13 4.48
CA ALA A 37 14.17 -23.42 4.61
C ALA A 37 14.34 -22.23 5.58
N PRO A 38 13.98 -21.00 5.18
CA PRO A 38 13.90 -19.88 6.10
C PRO A 38 12.94 -20.20 7.26
N PRO A 39 13.16 -19.65 8.47
CA PRO A 39 12.24 -19.83 9.59
C PRO A 39 10.81 -19.49 9.17
N THR A 40 9.87 -20.36 9.51
CA THR A 40 8.44 -20.19 9.18
C THR A 40 7.96 -18.87 9.76
N PRO A 41 7.53 -17.92 8.91
CA PRO A 41 7.11 -16.63 9.41
C PRO A 41 5.81 -16.70 10.21
N ASP A 42 5.61 -15.79 11.17
CA ASP A 42 4.29 -15.59 11.79
C ASP A 42 3.31 -14.99 10.76
N TYR A 43 2.53 -15.87 10.14
CA TYR A 43 1.53 -15.50 9.12
C TYR A 43 0.39 -14.64 9.69
N GLY A 44 0.09 -14.74 10.99
CA GLY A 44 -0.94 -13.94 11.65
C GLY A 44 -0.52 -12.47 11.77
N VAL A 45 0.71 -12.23 12.22
CA VAL A 45 1.29 -10.88 12.30
C VAL A 45 1.44 -10.27 10.90
N GLN A 46 1.84 -11.05 9.88
CA GLN A 46 1.89 -10.55 8.51
C GLN A 46 0.53 -10.16 7.96
N ALA A 47 -0.47 -11.04 8.11
CA ALA A 47 -1.82 -10.78 7.63
C ALA A 47 -2.39 -9.52 8.29
N LEU A 48 -2.13 -9.32 9.58
CA LEU A 48 -2.52 -8.12 10.31
C LEU A 48 -1.83 -6.87 9.75
N VAL A 49 -0.50 -6.87 9.62
CA VAL A 49 0.24 -5.69 9.12
C VAL A 49 -0.17 -5.35 7.68
N ALA A 50 -0.30 -6.35 6.81
CA ALA A 50 -0.74 -6.15 5.45
C ALA A 50 -2.19 -5.64 5.38
N GLY A 51 -3.10 -6.22 6.16
CA GLY A 51 -4.50 -5.78 6.25
C GLY A 51 -4.63 -4.33 6.73
N VAL A 52 -3.89 -3.96 7.77
CA VAL A 52 -3.84 -2.58 8.27
C VAL A 52 -3.27 -1.62 7.22
N THR A 53 -2.21 -2.03 6.52
CA THR A 53 -1.59 -1.21 5.47
C THR A 53 -2.56 -1.01 4.30
N MET A 54 -3.23 -2.07 3.84
CA MET A 54 -4.25 -1.97 2.80
C MET A 54 -5.42 -1.06 3.22
N ALA A 55 -5.91 -1.20 4.45
CA ALA A 55 -6.98 -0.35 4.97
C ALA A 55 -6.56 1.14 5.00
N ALA A 56 -5.35 1.43 5.48
CA ALA A 56 -4.81 2.78 5.51
C ALA A 56 -4.67 3.39 4.10
N VAL A 57 -4.21 2.60 3.12
CA VAL A 57 -4.11 3.00 1.71
C VAL A 57 -5.49 3.31 1.14
N VAL A 58 -6.49 2.44 1.34
CA VAL A 58 -7.86 2.65 0.85
C VAL A 58 -8.49 3.89 1.47
N VAL A 59 -8.43 4.03 2.80
CA VAL A 59 -8.99 5.19 3.52
C VAL A 59 -8.28 6.49 3.12
N GLY A 60 -6.95 6.47 3.04
CA GLY A 60 -6.14 7.61 2.62
C GLY A 60 -6.43 8.05 1.18
N GLY A 61 -6.56 7.10 0.25
CA GLY A 61 -6.93 7.38 -1.14
C GLY A 61 -8.32 7.99 -1.27
N LEU A 62 -9.33 7.39 -0.61
CA LEU A 62 -10.69 7.91 -0.62
C LEU A 62 -10.78 9.31 0.00
N GLY A 63 -10.17 9.50 1.17
CA GLY A 63 -10.14 10.80 1.86
C GLY A 63 -9.46 11.88 1.03
N ALA A 64 -8.32 11.56 0.41
CA ALA A 64 -7.62 12.48 -0.47
C ALA A 64 -8.41 12.79 -1.76
N GLY A 65 -9.13 11.83 -2.33
CA GLY A 65 -9.99 12.05 -3.50
C GLY A 65 -11.13 13.03 -3.19
N VAL A 66 -11.80 12.85 -2.05
CA VAL A 66 -12.85 13.75 -1.56
C VAL A 66 -12.28 15.14 -1.20
N TYR A 67 -11.09 15.18 -0.62
CA TYR A 67 -10.46 16.45 -0.27
C TYR A 67 -9.98 17.22 -1.51
N ALA A 68 -9.37 16.53 -2.47
CA ALA A 68 -8.93 17.09 -3.73
C ALA A 68 -10.09 17.59 -4.60
N THR A 69 -11.31 17.08 -4.42
CA THR A 69 -12.51 17.61 -5.09
C THR A 69 -12.97 18.97 -4.57
N LYS A 70 -12.61 19.31 -3.33
CA LYS A 70 -12.98 20.60 -2.71
C LYS A 70 -11.94 21.71 -2.90
N ARG A 71 -10.73 21.39 -3.42
CA ARG A 71 -9.64 22.37 -3.62
C ARG A 71 -9.06 22.30 -5.03
N GLU A 72 -9.58 23.12 -5.94
CA GLU A 72 -9.14 23.12 -7.34
C GLU A 72 -7.72 23.68 -7.54
N VAL A 73 -7.37 24.75 -6.83
CA VAL A 73 -6.08 25.47 -7.00
C VAL A 73 -4.89 24.64 -6.48
N ALA A 74 -5.04 23.95 -5.35
CA ALA A 74 -3.96 23.15 -4.73
C ALA A 74 -4.00 21.66 -5.10
N ARG A 75 -4.88 21.27 -6.02
CA ARG A 75 -5.24 19.87 -6.28
C ARG A 75 -4.06 18.98 -6.65
N GLY A 76 -3.22 19.44 -7.57
CA GLY A 76 -2.06 18.67 -8.04
C GLY A 76 -1.09 18.37 -6.90
N ARG A 77 -0.88 19.32 -5.99
CA ARG A 77 -0.04 19.14 -4.80
C ARG A 77 -0.64 18.14 -3.82
N VAL A 78 -1.95 18.21 -3.56
CA VAL A 78 -2.66 17.26 -2.70
C VAL A 78 -2.55 15.83 -3.25
N VAL A 79 -2.85 15.65 -4.53
CA VAL A 79 -2.79 14.33 -5.19
C VAL A 79 -1.37 13.80 -5.23
N GLY A 80 -0.39 14.62 -5.57
CA GLY A 80 1.02 14.23 -5.62
C GLY A 80 1.57 13.78 -4.26
N TRP A 81 1.32 14.56 -3.20
CA TRP A 81 1.74 14.18 -1.84
C TRP A 81 1.00 12.95 -1.32
N THR A 82 -0.29 12.81 -1.64
CA THR A 82 -1.05 11.62 -1.26
C THR A 82 -0.49 10.38 -1.96
N ALA A 83 -0.26 10.45 -3.27
CA ALA A 83 0.33 9.35 -4.03
C ALA A 83 1.69 8.94 -3.47
N ALA A 84 2.55 9.90 -3.17
CA ALA A 84 3.85 9.64 -2.54
C ALA A 84 3.69 8.99 -1.15
N ALA A 85 2.77 9.48 -0.32
CA ALA A 85 2.50 8.93 1.01
C ALA A 85 1.94 7.51 0.95
N MET A 86 1.03 7.21 0.02
CA MET A 86 0.48 5.87 -0.18
C MET A 86 1.58 4.88 -0.60
N LEU A 87 2.45 5.29 -1.52
CA LEU A 87 3.57 4.47 -1.97
C LEU A 87 4.58 4.23 -0.84
N ALA A 88 5.01 5.29 -0.15
CA ALA A 88 5.94 5.18 0.97
C ALA A 88 5.35 4.34 2.12
N GLY A 89 4.10 4.58 2.50
CA GLY A 89 3.41 3.81 3.53
C GLY A 89 3.26 2.33 3.17
N THR A 90 3.01 2.02 1.90
CA THR A 90 2.96 0.64 1.40
C THR A 90 4.30 -0.05 1.49
N VAL A 91 5.38 0.62 1.07
CA VAL A 91 6.75 0.09 1.17
C VAL A 91 7.11 -0.15 2.63
N LEU A 92 6.84 0.81 3.52
CA LEU A 92 7.12 0.68 4.95
C LEU A 92 6.29 -0.44 5.60
N GLY A 93 5.01 -0.57 5.26
CA GLY A 93 4.16 -1.66 5.74
C GLY A 93 4.66 -3.03 5.29
N ALA A 94 5.12 -3.15 4.05
CA ALA A 94 5.74 -4.37 3.53
C ALA A 94 7.04 -4.72 4.27
N VAL A 95 7.91 -3.75 4.50
CA VAL A 95 9.16 -3.94 5.28
C VAL A 95 8.84 -4.34 6.72
N LEU A 96 7.88 -3.67 7.36
CA LEU A 96 7.48 -3.97 8.73
C LEU A 96 6.90 -5.39 8.86
N ALA A 97 6.04 -5.80 7.91
CA ALA A 97 5.53 -7.16 7.85
C ALA A 97 6.68 -8.17 7.68
N PHE A 98 7.70 -7.81 6.88
CA PHE A 98 8.87 -8.65 6.67
C PHE A 98 9.68 -8.85 7.96
N VAL A 99 9.95 -7.78 8.68
CA VAL A 99 10.77 -7.75 9.91
C VAL A 99 10.06 -8.39 11.09
N LEU A 100 8.77 -8.09 11.29
CA LEU A 100 8.03 -8.59 12.45
C LEU A 100 7.74 -10.08 12.38
N SER A 101 7.61 -10.62 11.17
CA SER A 101 7.28 -12.04 10.99
C SER A 101 8.49 -12.96 11.00
N ALA A 102 9.71 -12.43 10.89
CA ALA A 102 10.94 -13.23 10.80
C ALA A 102 11.51 -13.60 12.18
N ARG A 103 10.64 -13.67 13.20
CA ARG A 103 10.99 -13.93 14.60
C ARG A 103 10.71 -15.37 14.95
#